data_AF-A0A3N4HG20-F1
#
_entry.id   AF-A0A3N4HG20-F1
#
_cell.length_a   1.000
_cell.length_b   1.000
_cell.length_c   1.000
_cell.angle_alpha   90.00
_cell.angle_beta   90.00
_cell.angle_gamma   90.00
#
_symmetry.space_group_name_H-M   'P 1'
#
loop_
_entity.id
_entity.type
_entity.pdbx_description
1 polymer ?
#
loop_
_entity_poly.entity_id
_entity_poly.type
_entity_poly.pdbx_seq_one_letter_code
_entity_poly.pdbx_strand_id
1 'polypeptide(L)'
;MATEVSSYKNECYTVAWICALHIEQRAARLMLDNEHGRPQYVHEADQNAYVLGECHGHLVVIVVLPSGSMGTTPAATTATSLRFSFTNIKYSLMVGIGGGIPGPQTQNPVPDIRLGDVVIGHPEGTSCGVVQYDRGKSVGERFERVGSLNPPPVELMSAVATAPFEKYQRKGPKTVSSPREYER
;
A
#
# COMPACT_ATOMS: atom_id res chain seq x y z
N MET A 1 -10.14 21.57 -3.43
CA MET A 1 -9.41 20.87 -4.50
C MET A 1 -8.58 21.89 -5.25
N ALA A 2 -7.40 21.52 -5.76
CA ALA A 2 -6.66 22.39 -6.66
C ALA A 2 -7.56 22.79 -7.83
N THR A 3 -7.80 24.09 -8.00
CA THR A 3 -8.71 24.63 -9.02
C THR A 3 -8.08 24.64 -10.41
N GLU A 4 -6.75 24.64 -10.44
CA GLU A 4 -5.95 24.71 -11.65
C GLU A 4 -5.68 23.31 -12.21
N VAL A 5 -5.49 23.24 -13.52
CA VAL A 5 -5.16 22.01 -14.23
C VAL A 5 -3.66 21.75 -14.09
N SER A 6 -3.25 20.48 -13.93
CA SER A 6 -1.85 20.07 -13.92
C SER A 6 -1.13 20.51 -15.20
N SER A 7 0.06 21.09 -15.06
CA SER A 7 0.96 21.40 -16.18
C SER A 7 1.49 20.13 -16.87
N TYR A 8 1.55 19.02 -16.14
CA TYR A 8 1.90 17.71 -16.67
C TYR A 8 0.68 17.02 -17.29
N LYS A 9 0.90 16.40 -18.45
CA LYS A 9 -0.08 15.53 -19.10
C LYS A 9 -0.31 14.26 -18.27
N ASN A 10 -1.47 13.63 -18.44
CA ASN A 10 -1.80 12.41 -17.73
C ASN A 10 -0.79 11.28 -18.01
N GLU A 11 -0.25 11.19 -19.22
CA GLU A 11 0.74 10.17 -19.63
C GLU A 11 2.11 10.37 -18.98
N CYS A 12 2.36 11.53 -18.35
CA CYS A 12 3.60 11.75 -17.61
C CYS A 12 3.60 11.00 -16.27
N TYR A 13 2.43 10.69 -15.71
CA TYR A 13 2.32 9.98 -14.45
C TYR A 13 2.57 8.49 -14.64
N THR A 14 3.40 7.92 -13.76
CA THR A 14 3.87 6.53 -13.89
C THR A 14 3.61 5.68 -12.65
N VAL A 15 3.28 6.29 -11.53
CA VAL A 15 3.00 5.61 -10.26
C VAL A 15 1.58 5.96 -9.81
N ALA A 16 0.78 4.96 -9.49
CA ALA A 16 -0.50 5.12 -8.84
C ALA A 16 -0.39 4.72 -7.36
N TRP A 17 -0.78 5.61 -6.46
CA TRP A 17 -0.88 5.37 -5.02
C TRP A 17 -2.35 5.24 -4.66
N ILE A 18 -2.78 4.01 -4.36
CA ILE A 18 -4.17 3.68 -4.03
C ILE A 18 -4.31 3.57 -2.51
N CYS A 19 -5.22 4.36 -1.96
CA CYS A 19 -5.56 4.40 -0.54
C CYS A 19 -6.93 3.77 -0.31
N ALA A 20 -7.10 2.98 0.76
CA ALA A 20 -8.41 2.50 1.19
C ALA A 20 -9.25 3.60 1.86
N LEU A 21 -8.60 4.49 2.62
CA LEU A 21 -9.24 5.45 3.50
C LEU A 21 -8.82 6.90 3.21
N HIS A 22 -9.70 7.85 3.49
CA HIS A 22 -9.40 9.28 3.35
C HIS A 22 -8.25 9.75 4.23
N ILE A 23 -8.06 9.15 5.41
CA ILE A 23 -6.92 9.48 6.28
C ILE A 23 -5.58 9.04 5.67
N GLU A 24 -5.57 7.92 4.95
CA GLU A 24 -4.40 7.44 4.22
C GLU A 24 -4.11 8.34 3.03
N GLN A 25 -5.14 8.75 2.28
CA GLN A 25 -4.99 9.72 1.19
C GLN A 25 -4.43 11.05 1.70
N ARG A 26 -4.89 11.53 2.86
CA ARG A 26 -4.37 12.74 3.48
C ARG A 26 -2.89 12.59 3.83
N ALA A 27 -2.49 11.46 4.39
CA ALA A 27 -1.09 11.17 4.66
C ALA A 27 -0.28 11.12 3.34
N ALA A 28 -0.75 10.41 2.32
CA ALA A 28 -0.11 10.34 1.01
C ALA A 28 0.08 11.72 0.37
N ARG A 29 -0.94 12.58 0.45
CA ARG A 29 -0.87 13.96 -0.05
C ARG A 29 0.16 14.80 0.69
N LEU A 30 0.33 14.60 2.00
CA LEU A 30 1.36 15.28 2.79
C LEU A 30 2.78 14.78 2.48
N MET A 31 2.92 13.62 1.84
CA MET A 31 4.21 13.07 1.40
C MET A 31 4.62 13.55 0.00
N LEU A 32 3.79 14.32 -0.69
CA LEU A 32 4.14 14.92 -1.98
C LEU A 32 5.12 16.07 -1.77
N ASP A 33 6.17 16.10 -2.57
CA ASP A 33 7.07 17.26 -2.65
C ASP A 33 6.34 18.44 -3.30
N ASN A 34 5.57 18.14 -4.36
CA ASN A 34 4.74 19.10 -5.08
C ASN A 34 3.37 18.49 -5.35
N GLU A 35 2.29 19.23 -5.07
CA GLU A 35 0.96 18.89 -5.53
C GLU A 35 0.73 19.50 -6.91
N HIS A 36 0.25 18.69 -7.84
CA HIS A 36 -0.14 19.14 -9.17
C HIS A 36 -1.66 19.39 -9.18
N GLY A 37 -2.07 20.30 -10.06
CA GLY A 37 -3.48 20.59 -10.30
C GLY A 37 -4.29 19.35 -10.71
N ARG A 38 -5.57 19.53 -11.02
CA ARG A 38 -6.44 18.42 -11.46
C ARG A 38 -5.93 17.79 -12.78
N PRO A 39 -6.29 16.53 -13.08
CA PRO A 39 -5.96 15.90 -14.36
C PRO A 39 -6.44 16.74 -15.55
N GLN A 40 -5.70 16.70 -16.65
CA GLN A 40 -6.07 17.42 -17.89
C GLN A 40 -7.33 16.82 -18.51
N TYR A 41 -7.49 15.51 -18.36
CA TYR A 41 -8.64 14.75 -18.81
C TYR A 41 -8.95 13.62 -17.82
N VAL A 42 -10.22 13.23 -17.72
CA VAL A 42 -10.64 12.00 -17.02
C VAL A 42 -11.59 11.28 -17.98
N HIS A 43 -11.31 10.01 -18.23
CA HIS A 43 -12.10 9.19 -19.15
C HIS A 43 -13.51 8.96 -18.59
N GLU A 44 -14.54 8.88 -19.43
CA GLU A 44 -15.94 8.70 -19.01
C GLU A 44 -16.19 7.41 -18.19
N ALA A 45 -15.43 6.35 -18.48
CA ALA A 45 -15.42 5.09 -17.75
C ALA A 45 -14.62 5.13 -16.43
N ASP A 46 -13.98 6.26 -16.12
CA ASP A 46 -13.20 6.46 -14.90
C ASP A 46 -13.95 7.37 -13.93
N GLN A 47 -14.52 6.76 -12.90
CA GLN A 47 -15.32 7.43 -11.88
C GLN A 47 -14.50 7.85 -10.65
N ASN A 48 -13.18 7.69 -10.70
CA ASN A 48 -12.31 8.02 -9.57
C ASN A 48 -12.06 9.54 -9.45
N ALA A 49 -11.65 9.96 -8.26
CA ALA A 49 -11.15 11.31 -7.98
C ALA A 49 -9.68 11.27 -7.59
N TYR A 50 -8.91 12.25 -8.07
CA TYR A 50 -7.45 12.21 -8.02
C TYR A 50 -6.84 13.41 -7.30
N VAL A 51 -5.74 13.15 -6.62
CA VAL A 51 -4.73 14.14 -6.27
C VAL A 51 -3.48 13.79 -7.06
N LEU A 52 -2.94 14.76 -7.80
CA LEU A 52 -1.74 14.58 -8.59
C LEU A 52 -0.56 15.21 -7.88
N GLY A 53 0.64 14.70 -8.10
CA GLY A 53 1.83 15.32 -7.55
C GLY A 53 3.12 14.64 -7.94
N GLU A 54 4.16 15.03 -7.23
CA GLU A 54 5.50 14.49 -7.33
C GLU A 54 5.97 13.99 -5.96
N CYS A 55 6.64 12.84 -5.96
CA CYS A 55 7.36 12.32 -4.79
C CYS A 55 8.72 11.82 -5.25
N HIS A 56 9.77 12.48 -4.78
CA HIS A 56 11.17 12.21 -5.04
C HIS A 56 11.50 12.06 -6.54
N GLY A 57 11.01 12.97 -7.39
CA GLY A 57 11.21 12.91 -8.83
C GLY A 57 10.21 12.01 -9.59
N HIS A 58 9.33 11.30 -8.89
CA HIS A 58 8.32 10.45 -9.51
C HIS A 58 6.97 11.15 -9.58
N LEU A 59 6.36 11.17 -10.75
CA LEU A 59 5.00 11.68 -10.95
C LEU A 59 3.97 10.64 -10.48
N VAL A 60 3.24 10.99 -9.42
CA VAL A 60 2.32 10.11 -8.69
C VAL A 60 0.86 10.57 -8.86
N VAL A 61 -0.03 9.61 -9.10
CA VAL A 61 -1.48 9.77 -9.01
C VAL A 61 -1.95 9.13 -7.71
N ILE A 62 -2.48 9.94 -6.79
CA ILE A 62 -3.09 9.45 -5.56
C ILE A 62 -4.59 9.32 -5.78
N VAL A 63 -5.14 8.15 -5.46
CA VAL A 63 -6.57 7.84 -5.52
C VAL A 63 -7.02 7.18 -4.22
N VAL A 64 -8.23 7.47 -3.79
CA VAL A 64 -8.88 6.83 -2.63
C VAL A 64 -10.09 6.04 -3.11
N LEU A 65 -10.36 4.91 -2.46
CA LEU A 65 -11.58 4.13 -2.75
C LEU A 65 -12.84 4.98 -2.50
N PRO A 66 -13.96 4.65 -3.18
CA PRO A 66 -15.23 5.34 -2.96
C PRO A 66 -15.62 5.35 -1.47
N SER A 67 -16.13 6.48 -1.00
CA SER A 67 -16.53 6.65 0.41
C SER A 67 -17.49 5.54 0.85
N GLY A 68 -17.24 4.97 2.03
CA GLY A 68 -18.02 3.86 2.58
C GLY A 68 -17.75 2.49 1.92
N SER A 69 -16.85 2.42 0.94
CA SER A 69 -16.41 1.17 0.32
C SER A 69 -15.02 0.79 0.80
N MET A 70 -14.81 -0.49 1.10
CA MET A 70 -13.50 -1.07 1.41
C MET A 70 -13.40 -2.49 0.84
N GLY A 71 -12.18 -3.01 0.76
CA GLY A 71 -11.91 -4.38 0.35
C GLY A 71 -11.37 -4.49 -1.07
N THR A 72 -11.24 -5.74 -1.52
CA THR A 72 -10.54 -6.11 -2.75
C THR A 72 -11.29 -5.68 -4.01
N THR A 73 -12.62 -5.77 -4.03
CA THR A 73 -13.43 -5.38 -5.21
C THR A 73 -13.36 -3.89 -5.51
N PRO A 74 -13.63 -2.96 -4.57
CA PRO A 74 -13.47 -1.53 -4.85
C PRO A 74 -12.04 -1.17 -5.24
N ALA A 75 -11.03 -1.79 -4.62
CA ALA A 75 -9.63 -1.58 -4.98
C ALA A 75 -9.31 -2.01 -6.42
N ALA A 76 -9.79 -3.18 -6.84
CA ALA A 76 -9.61 -3.67 -8.20
C ALA A 76 -10.32 -2.78 -9.22
N THR A 77 -11.55 -2.34 -8.94
CA THR A 77 -12.30 -1.42 -9.80
C THR A 77 -11.60 -0.07 -9.91
N THR A 78 -11.18 0.54 -8.79
CA THR A 78 -10.43 1.80 -8.79
C THR A 78 -9.15 1.68 -9.62
N ALA A 79 -8.34 0.63 -9.39
CA ALA A 79 -7.10 0.40 -10.12
C ALA A 79 -7.33 0.18 -11.63
N THR A 80 -8.42 -0.51 -11.99
CA THR A 80 -8.75 -0.78 -13.40
C THR A 80 -9.22 0.51 -14.10
N SER A 81 -10.13 1.25 -13.47
CA SER A 81 -10.68 2.49 -14.02
C SER A 81 -9.61 3.57 -14.21
N LEU A 82 -8.63 3.66 -13.30
CA LEU A 82 -7.56 4.65 -13.40
C LEU A 82 -6.75 4.53 -14.70
N ARG A 83 -6.59 3.32 -15.23
CA ARG A 83 -5.80 3.10 -16.45
C ARG A 83 -6.41 3.74 -17.69
N PHE A 84 -7.72 4.03 -17.69
CA PHE A 84 -8.36 4.74 -18.79
C PHE A 84 -7.94 6.20 -18.85
N SER A 85 -7.71 6.84 -17.70
CA SER A 85 -7.28 8.25 -17.64
C SER A 85 -5.77 8.42 -17.60
N PHE A 86 -5.04 7.46 -17.03
CA PHE A 86 -3.59 7.48 -16.88
C PHE A 86 -2.97 6.24 -17.54
N THR A 87 -2.75 6.35 -18.85
CA THR A 87 -2.37 5.20 -19.70
C THR A 87 -0.92 4.73 -19.52
N ASN A 88 -0.06 5.56 -18.91
CA ASN A 88 1.36 5.26 -18.71
C ASN A 88 1.71 4.84 -17.27
N ILE A 89 0.70 4.47 -16.46
CA ILE A 89 0.95 3.91 -15.12
C ILE A 89 1.70 2.59 -15.25
N LYS A 90 2.91 2.56 -14.69
CA LYS A 90 3.78 1.37 -14.64
C LYS A 90 3.57 0.58 -13.37
N TYR A 91 3.35 1.27 -12.26
CA TYR A 91 3.22 0.67 -10.94
C TYR A 91 1.97 1.19 -10.23
N SER A 92 1.16 0.28 -9.70
CA SER A 92 0.04 0.61 -8.82
C SER A 92 0.31 0.03 -7.45
N LEU A 93 0.46 0.91 -6.45
CA LEU A 93 0.79 0.57 -5.08
C LEU A 93 -0.45 0.77 -4.20
N MET A 94 -0.89 -0.29 -3.54
CA MET A 94 -1.86 -0.18 -2.45
C MET A 94 -1.10 0.17 -1.17
N VAL A 95 -1.32 1.36 -0.63
CA VAL A 95 -0.61 1.87 0.54
C VAL A 95 -1.61 2.44 1.52
N GLY A 96 -1.57 1.92 2.75
CA GLY A 96 -2.51 2.27 3.79
C GLY A 96 -2.08 1.73 5.15
N ILE A 97 -2.94 1.91 6.14
CA ILE A 97 -2.72 1.35 7.48
C ILE A 97 -3.19 -0.11 7.51
N GLY A 98 -2.57 -0.90 8.39
CA GLY A 98 -2.91 -2.31 8.58
C GLY A 98 -2.88 -2.69 10.05
N GLY A 99 -3.61 -3.74 10.40
CA GLY A 99 -3.48 -4.41 11.69
C GLY A 99 -2.27 -5.34 11.68
N GLY A 100 -1.53 -5.40 12.79
CA GLY A 100 -0.42 -6.33 12.99
C GLY A 100 -0.73 -7.33 14.10
N ILE A 101 -0.29 -8.58 13.93
CA ILE A 101 -0.31 -9.60 14.98
C ILE A 101 1.13 -9.74 15.48
N PRO A 102 1.45 -9.27 16.70
CA PRO A 102 2.80 -9.39 17.24
C PRO A 102 3.24 -10.85 17.34
N GLY A 103 4.50 -11.11 17.00
CA GLY A 103 5.09 -12.44 17.13
C GLY A 103 5.09 -12.88 18.60
N PRO A 104 4.82 -14.17 18.90
CA PRO A 104 4.90 -14.66 20.26
C PRO A 104 6.35 -14.63 20.74
N GLN A 105 6.56 -14.26 22.02
CA GLN A 105 7.88 -14.31 22.65
C GLN A 105 8.23 -15.78 22.96
N THR A 106 8.78 -16.48 21.97
CA THR A 106 9.17 -17.90 22.10
C THR A 106 10.61 -18.11 21.64
N GLN A 107 11.14 -19.30 21.91
CA GLN A 107 12.49 -19.70 21.51
C GLN A 107 12.68 -19.75 19.97
N ASN A 108 11.59 -19.80 19.21
CA ASN A 108 11.57 -19.68 17.75
C ASN A 108 10.85 -18.37 17.35
N PRO A 109 11.55 -17.22 17.40
CA PRO A 109 10.92 -15.93 17.16
C PRO A 109 10.37 -15.84 15.73
N VAL A 110 9.07 -15.61 15.64
CA VAL A 110 8.38 -15.14 14.42
C VAL A 110 8.67 -13.64 14.28
N PRO A 111 8.71 -13.06 13.06
CA PRO A 111 8.89 -11.62 12.90
C PRO A 111 7.91 -10.81 13.77
N ASP A 112 8.47 -9.97 14.64
CA ASP A 112 7.72 -9.14 15.57
C ASP A 112 7.22 -7.87 14.86
N ILE A 113 5.89 -7.73 14.71
CA ILE A 113 5.26 -6.54 14.13
C ILE A 113 4.70 -5.67 15.24
N ARG A 114 5.00 -4.37 15.20
CA ARG A 114 4.57 -3.36 16.19
C ARG A 114 3.99 -2.12 15.51
N LEU A 115 3.27 -1.33 16.30
CA LEU A 115 2.75 -0.04 15.84
C LEU A 115 3.90 0.86 15.38
N GLY A 116 3.76 1.41 14.19
CA GLY A 116 4.77 2.24 13.54
C GLY A 116 5.66 1.49 12.55
N ASP A 117 5.63 0.16 12.54
CA ASP A 117 6.36 -0.61 11.53
C ASP A 117 5.68 -0.46 10.15
N VAL A 118 6.50 -0.33 9.11
CA VAL A 118 6.05 -0.35 7.71
C VAL A 118 6.33 -1.74 7.15
N VAL A 119 5.27 -2.41 6.70
CA VAL A 119 5.36 -3.75 6.12
C VAL A 119 5.27 -3.66 4.61
N ILE A 120 6.17 -4.35 3.92
CA ILE A 120 6.19 -4.44 2.45
C ILE A 120 5.91 -5.88 2.07
N GLY A 121 4.96 -6.09 1.16
CA GLY A 121 4.69 -7.42 0.61
C GLY A 121 5.88 -7.94 -0.18
N HIS A 122 6.61 -8.89 0.39
CA HIS A 122 7.82 -9.45 -0.20
C HIS A 122 7.60 -10.92 -0.57
N PRO A 123 7.71 -11.30 -1.86
CA PRO A 123 7.60 -12.69 -2.28
C PRO A 123 8.73 -13.54 -1.67
N GLU A 124 8.39 -14.70 -1.11
CA GLU A 124 9.34 -15.66 -0.54
C GLU A 124 8.83 -17.09 -0.76
N GLY A 125 9.69 -17.94 -1.32
CA GLY A 125 9.33 -19.31 -1.66
C GLY A 125 8.10 -19.38 -2.57
N THR A 126 7.01 -19.96 -2.06
CA THR A 126 5.72 -20.09 -2.77
C THR A 126 4.75 -18.93 -2.50
N SER A 127 5.13 -17.97 -1.64
CA SER A 127 4.33 -16.78 -1.34
C SER A 127 4.67 -15.64 -2.30
N CYS A 128 3.64 -14.96 -2.80
CA CYS A 128 3.77 -13.75 -3.64
C CYS A 128 3.90 -12.45 -2.81
N GLY A 129 4.07 -12.56 -1.50
CA GLY A 129 4.20 -11.43 -0.58
C GLY A 129 2.88 -10.89 -0.05
N VAL A 130 1.76 -11.19 -0.71
CA VAL A 130 0.41 -10.92 -0.22
C VAL A 130 -0.42 -12.20 -0.31
N VAL A 131 -1.01 -12.59 0.82
CA VAL A 131 -1.81 -13.81 0.92
C VAL A 131 -3.27 -13.46 1.10
N GLN A 132 -4.09 -13.85 0.13
CA GLN A 132 -5.54 -13.82 0.27
C GLN A 132 -5.99 -15.03 1.11
N TYR A 133 -6.30 -14.82 2.38
CA TYR A 133 -6.59 -15.90 3.35
C TYR A 133 -8.01 -16.46 3.22
N ASP A 134 -8.95 -15.69 2.65
CA ASP A 134 -10.36 -16.05 2.49
C ASP A 134 -10.65 -16.75 1.15
N ARG A 135 -9.64 -16.91 0.29
CA ARG A 135 -9.78 -17.58 -1.01
C ARG A 135 -9.29 -19.02 -0.94
N GLY A 136 -10.24 -19.94 -0.91
CA GLY A 136 -9.96 -21.36 -0.78
C GLY A 136 -11.13 -22.23 -1.18
N LYS A 137 -10.94 -23.53 -1.02
CA LYS A 137 -11.97 -24.56 -1.20
C LYS A 137 -12.14 -25.29 0.12
N SER A 138 -13.39 -25.60 0.48
CA SER A 138 -13.66 -26.52 1.58
C SER A 138 -13.45 -27.95 1.08
N VAL A 139 -12.56 -28.68 1.72
CA VAL A 139 -12.25 -30.09 1.42
C VAL A 139 -12.50 -30.87 2.71
N GLY A 140 -13.69 -31.47 2.81
CA GLY A 140 -14.18 -32.05 4.07
C GLY A 140 -14.27 -30.98 5.16
N GLU A 141 -13.66 -31.24 6.31
CA GLU A 141 -13.58 -30.32 7.46
C GLU A 141 -12.42 -29.32 7.39
N ARG A 142 -11.68 -29.27 6.27
CA ARG A 142 -10.51 -28.39 6.11
C ARG A 142 -10.75 -27.33 5.05
N PHE A 143 -10.15 -26.17 5.24
CA PHE A 143 -10.09 -25.12 4.24
C PHE A 143 -8.70 -25.12 3.58
N GLU A 144 -8.68 -25.37 2.27
CA GLU A 144 -7.48 -25.31 1.46
C GLU A 144 -7.44 -23.99 0.69
N ARG A 145 -6.45 -23.15 1.00
CA ARG A 145 -6.23 -21.89 0.25
C ARG A 145 -5.86 -22.22 -1.21
N VAL A 146 -6.48 -21.53 -2.17
CA VAL A 146 -6.22 -21.72 -3.60
C VAL A 146 -5.89 -20.41 -4.30
N GLY A 147 -5.03 -20.52 -5.32
CA GLY A 147 -4.56 -19.39 -6.10
C GLY A 147 -3.41 -18.60 -5.43
N SER A 148 -2.76 -17.77 -6.24
CA SER A 148 -1.75 -16.82 -5.82
C SER A 148 -1.92 -15.52 -6.60
N LEU A 149 -1.44 -14.42 -6.04
CA LEU A 149 -1.25 -13.18 -6.79
C LEU A 149 0.05 -13.28 -7.59
N ASN A 150 0.16 -12.45 -8.63
CA ASN A 150 1.42 -12.27 -9.32
C ASN A 150 2.43 -11.59 -8.36
N PRO A 151 3.69 -12.04 -8.32
CA PRO A 151 4.71 -11.35 -7.57
C PRO A 151 4.94 -9.94 -8.14
N PRO A 152 5.46 -8.99 -7.34
CA PRO A 152 5.88 -7.69 -7.83
C PRO A 152 6.93 -7.81 -8.96
N PRO A 153 6.97 -6.86 -9.92
CA PRO A 153 8.02 -6.80 -10.93
C PRO A 153 9.43 -6.72 -10.32
N VAL A 154 10.43 -7.26 -11.04
CA VAL A 154 11.82 -7.36 -10.59
C VAL A 154 12.43 -5.99 -10.26
N GLU A 155 11.99 -4.93 -10.94
CA GLU A 155 12.44 -3.57 -10.70
C GLU A 155 12.05 -3.09 -9.30
N LEU A 156 10.82 -3.39 -8.85
CA LEU A 156 10.39 -3.07 -7.48
C LEU A 156 11.13 -3.92 -6.46
N MET A 157 11.37 -5.21 -6.76
CA MET A 157 12.15 -6.09 -5.89
C MET A 157 13.58 -5.58 -5.71
N SER A 158 14.20 -5.08 -6.78
CA SER A 158 15.55 -4.49 -6.76
C SER A 158 15.57 -3.19 -5.95
N ALA A 159 14.52 -2.37 -6.05
CA ALA A 159 14.36 -1.16 -5.24
C ALA A 159 14.22 -1.50 -3.75
N VAL A 160 13.45 -2.53 -3.40
CA VAL A 160 13.34 -3.03 -2.02
C VAL A 160 14.70 -3.51 -1.50
N ALA A 161 15.45 -4.30 -2.29
CA ALA A 161 16.75 -4.82 -1.88
C ALA A 161 17.82 -3.74 -1.63
N THR A 162 17.70 -2.57 -2.28
CA THR A 162 18.65 -1.46 -2.16
C THR A 162 18.16 -0.33 -1.26
N ALA A 163 16.90 -0.41 -0.79
CA ALA A 163 16.36 0.57 0.13
C ALA A 163 17.17 0.57 1.44
N PRO A 164 17.47 1.74 2.03
CA PRO A 164 18.31 1.85 3.22
C PRO A 164 17.54 1.49 4.50
N PHE A 165 16.89 0.31 4.51
CA PHE A 165 16.04 -0.15 5.62
C PHE A 165 16.79 -0.23 6.94
N GLU A 166 18.10 -0.46 6.94
CA GLU A 166 18.94 -0.43 8.14
C GLU A 166 18.79 0.86 8.94
N LYS A 167 18.56 2.00 8.27
CA LYS A 167 18.32 3.30 8.93
C LYS A 167 16.98 3.37 9.65
N TYR A 168 16.01 2.57 9.20
CA TYR A 168 14.63 2.53 9.67
C TYR A 168 14.32 1.28 10.48
N GLN A 169 15.27 0.35 10.61
CA GLN A 169 15.12 -0.81 11.47
C GLN A 169 14.99 -0.36 12.92
N ARG A 170 13.91 -0.83 13.56
CA ARG A 170 13.71 -0.62 14.98
C ARG A 170 14.90 -1.21 15.73
N LYS A 171 15.63 -0.36 16.46
CA LYS A 171 16.60 -0.82 17.45
C LYS A 171 15.85 -1.68 18.46
N GLY A 172 16.35 -2.89 18.73
CA GLY A 172 15.71 -3.86 19.62
C GLY A 172 15.27 -3.27 20.96
N PRO A 173 14.39 -3.95 21.70
CA PRO A 173 13.75 -3.37 22.88
C PRO A 173 14.80 -2.80 23.84
N LYS A 174 14.75 -1.49 24.09
CA LYS A 174 15.34 -0.94 25.32
C LYS A 174 14.53 -1.57 26.43
N THR A 175 15.13 -2.49 27.18
CA THR A 175 14.54 -3.04 28.40
C THR A 175 14.11 -1.86 29.26
N VAL A 176 12.81 -1.62 29.34
CA VAL A 176 12.24 -0.73 30.35
C VAL A 176 12.33 -1.51 31.65
N SER A 177 13.46 -1.39 32.34
CA SER A 177 13.60 -1.87 33.71
C SER A 177 12.79 -0.93 34.61
N SER A 178 11.57 -1.30 34.94
CA SER A 178 10.88 -0.78 36.12
C SER A 178 9.69 -1.68 36.45
N PRO A 179 9.71 -2.38 37.60
CA PRO A 179 8.57 -3.13 38.08
C PRO A 179 7.48 -2.13 38.48
N ARG A 180 6.25 -2.31 37.99
CA ARG A 180 5.09 -1.73 38.65
C ARG A 180 4.21 -2.88 39.10
N GLU A 181 4.23 -3.04 40.40
CA GLU A 181 3.42 -3.94 41.20
C GLU A 181 1.94 -3.80 40.83
N TYR A 182 1.28 -4.95 40.79
CA TYR A 182 -0.16 -5.05 40.90
C TYR A 182 -0.58 -4.54 42.28
N GLU A 183 -1.47 -3.56 42.33
CA GLU A 183 -2.44 -3.48 43.43
C GLU A 183 -3.84 -3.15 42.90
N ARG A 184 -4.69 -4.17 43.08
CA ARG A 184 -6.16 -4.24 43.28
C ARG A 184 -7.09 -3.93 42.10
#